data_AF-A0A4S1G2C7-F1
#
_entry.id   AF-A0A4S1G2C7-F1
#
_cell.length_a   1.000
_cell.length_b   1.000
_cell.length_c   1.000
_cell.angle_alpha   90.00
_cell.angle_beta   90.00
_cell.angle_gamma   90.00
#
_symmetry.space_group_name_H-M   'P 1'
#
loop_
_entity.id
_entity.type
_entity.pdbx_description
1 polymer ?
#
loop_
_entity_poly.entity_id
_entity_poly.type
_entity_poly.pdbx_seq_one_letter_code
_entity_poly.pdbx_strand_id
1 'polypeptide(L)'
;MHGMQDRAKEKGVDIQVEDAQNDVAKQLDQVKNFIASGVDAIIVNPVDTSATQAMSDAAAAAKIPLVYVNREPVNVDKLPDNQAFVASNEAESGTLET
;
A
#
# COMPACT_ATOMS: atom_id res chain seq x y z
N MET A 1 12.78 2.97 -5.31
CA MET A 1 12.46 1.60 -5.77
C MET A 1 13.60 0.60 -5.61
N HIS A 2 14.88 0.98 -5.74
CA HIS A 2 16.02 0.04 -5.59
C HIS A 2 15.99 -0.81 -4.30
N GLY A 3 15.73 -0.20 -3.13
CA GLY A 3 15.75 -0.92 -1.85
C GLY A 3 14.72 -2.05 -1.71
N MET A 4 13.56 -1.98 -2.38
CA MET A 4 12.55 -3.06 -2.34
C MET A 4 12.94 -4.22 -3.25
N GLN A 5 13.42 -3.93 -4.46
CA GLN A 5 13.79 -4.96 -5.44
C GLN A 5 15.02 -5.77 -4.98
N ASP A 6 16.00 -5.11 -4.36
CA ASP A 6 17.20 -5.78 -3.86
C ASP A 6 16.87 -6.74 -2.71
N ARG A 7 16.04 -6.31 -1.75
CA ARG A 7 15.56 -7.16 -0.65
C ARG A 7 14.65 -8.31 -1.11
N ALA A 8 13.87 -8.11 -2.16
CA ALA A 8 13.06 -9.17 -2.74
C ALA A 8 13.90 -10.26 -3.38
N LYS A 9 14.94 -9.88 -4.15
CA LYS A 9 15.89 -10.83 -4.72
C LYS A 9 16.58 -11.65 -3.63
N GLU A 10 17.00 -11.03 -2.54
CA GLU A 10 17.60 -11.73 -1.39
C GLU A 10 16.64 -12.73 -0.74
N LYS A 11 15.33 -12.47 -0.77
CA LYS A 11 14.28 -13.31 -0.18
C LYS A 11 13.62 -14.26 -1.18
N GLY A 12 14.02 -14.26 -2.44
CA GLY A 12 13.40 -15.07 -3.50
C GLY A 12 11.94 -14.68 -3.82
N VAL A 13 11.57 -13.42 -3.58
CA VAL A 13 10.23 -12.88 -3.83
C VAL A 13 10.21 -12.17 -5.18
N ASP A 14 9.18 -12.42 -5.99
CA ASP A 14 8.92 -11.63 -7.20
C ASP A 14 8.19 -10.33 -6.82
N ILE A 15 8.62 -9.20 -7.39
CA ILE A 15 7.98 -7.90 -7.15
C ILE A 15 7.62 -7.28 -8.50
N GLN A 16 6.32 -7.06 -8.67
CA GLN A 16 5.82 -6.11 -9.65
C GLN A 16 5.71 -4.72 -9.03
N VAL A 17 6.18 -3.69 -9.73
CA VAL A 17 6.15 -2.31 -9.26
C VAL A 17 5.49 -1.42 -10.30
N GLU A 18 4.53 -0.63 -9.88
CA GLU A 18 3.80 0.32 -10.71
C GLU A 18 3.83 1.72 -10.07
N ASP A 19 3.83 2.77 -10.90
CA ASP A 19 3.74 4.17 -10.47
C ASP A 19 2.45 4.81 -10.98
N ALA A 20 1.66 5.34 -10.06
CA ALA A 20 0.39 6.00 -10.32
C ALA A 20 0.55 7.44 -10.85
N GLN A 21 1.74 8.05 -10.77
CA GLN A 21 2.02 9.39 -11.31
C GLN A 21 1.05 10.48 -10.81
N ASN A 22 0.70 10.44 -9.52
CA ASN A 22 -0.30 11.30 -8.88
C ASN A 22 -1.73 11.19 -9.43
N ASP A 23 -2.06 10.11 -10.15
CA ASP A 23 -3.41 9.83 -10.63
C ASP A 23 -4.10 8.76 -9.76
N VAL A 24 -5.18 9.19 -9.09
CA VAL A 24 -5.97 8.36 -8.18
C VAL A 24 -6.71 7.23 -8.90
N ALA A 25 -7.26 7.51 -10.08
CA ALA A 25 -8.00 6.52 -10.87
C ALA A 25 -7.03 5.45 -11.39
N LYS A 26 -5.87 5.87 -11.89
CA LYS A 26 -4.79 4.97 -12.30
C LYS A 26 -4.33 4.08 -11.15
N GLN A 27 -4.19 4.63 -9.93
CA GLN A 27 -3.77 3.83 -8.78
C GLN A 27 -4.80 2.75 -8.41
N LEU A 28 -6.09 3.10 -8.46
CA LEU A 28 -7.14 2.12 -8.20
C LEU A 28 -7.15 1.00 -9.26
N ASP A 29 -6.94 1.34 -10.52
CA ASP A 29 -6.84 0.35 -11.59
C ASP A 29 -5.59 -0.53 -11.47
N GLN A 30 -4.45 0.03 -11.03
CA GLN A 30 -3.25 -0.75 -10.72
C GLN A 30 -3.51 -1.77 -9.60
N VAL A 31 -4.21 -1.39 -8.52
CA VAL A 31 -4.60 -2.32 -7.46
C VAL A 31 -5.47 -3.45 -7.99
N LYS A 32 -6.47 -3.14 -8.83
CA LYS A 32 -7.32 -4.17 -9.48
C LYS A 32 -6.51 -5.08 -10.40
N ASN A 33 -5.53 -4.54 -11.12
CA ASN A 33 -4.66 -5.33 -11.99
C ASN A 33 -3.77 -6.28 -11.18
N PHE A 34 -3.18 -5.83 -10.06
CA PHE A 34 -2.43 -6.73 -9.17
C PHE A 34 -3.33 -7.85 -8.62
N ILE A 35 -4.55 -7.53 -8.21
CA ILE A 35 -5.54 -8.52 -7.79
C ILE A 35 -5.80 -9.54 -8.91
N ALA A 36 -6.04 -9.07 -10.13
CA ALA A 36 -6.30 -9.93 -11.30
C ALA A 36 -5.08 -10.77 -11.70
N SER A 37 -3.87 -10.27 -11.49
CA SER A 37 -2.61 -10.98 -11.67
C SER A 37 -2.34 -12.03 -10.59
N GLY A 38 -3.16 -12.08 -9.53
CA GLY A 38 -3.07 -13.09 -8.49
C GLY A 38 -1.87 -12.92 -7.57
N VAL A 39 -1.45 -11.69 -7.30
CA VAL A 39 -0.36 -11.43 -6.35
C VAL A 39 -0.73 -11.90 -4.94
N ASP A 40 0.27 -12.32 -4.16
CA ASP A 40 0.04 -12.81 -2.79
C ASP A 40 -0.23 -11.67 -1.79
N ALA A 41 0.21 -10.45 -2.09
CA ALA A 41 0.01 -9.25 -1.25
C ALA A 41 0.24 -7.98 -2.07
N ILE A 42 -0.33 -6.87 -1.59
CA ILE A 42 -0.17 -5.54 -2.19
C ILE A 42 0.39 -4.57 -1.13
N ILE A 43 1.39 -3.77 -1.51
CA ILE A 43 1.89 -2.65 -0.71
C ILE A 43 1.61 -1.37 -1.50
N VAL A 44 0.96 -0.39 -0.87
CA VAL A 44 0.55 0.85 -1.54
C VAL A 44 0.95 2.08 -0.73
N ASN A 45 1.58 3.05 -1.40
CA ASN A 45 1.68 4.43 -0.91
C ASN A 45 0.58 5.22 -1.63
N PRO A 46 -0.56 5.52 -0.99
CA PRO A 46 -1.71 6.07 -1.69
C PRO A 46 -1.44 7.49 -2.18
N VAL A 47 -1.83 7.76 -3.43
CA VAL A 47 -1.77 9.09 -4.07
C VAL A 47 -2.66 10.08 -3.33
N ASP A 48 -3.85 9.62 -2.94
CA ASP A 48 -4.85 10.40 -2.22
C ASP A 48 -5.65 9.47 -1.29
N THR A 49 -6.01 9.98 -0.12
CA THR A 49 -6.74 9.21 0.89
C THR A 49 -8.18 8.89 0.46
N SER A 50 -8.79 9.71 -0.41
CA SER A 50 -10.16 9.52 -0.90
C SER A 50 -10.42 8.18 -1.59
N ALA A 51 -9.39 7.55 -2.16
CA ALA A 51 -9.52 6.25 -2.83
C ALA A 51 -9.16 5.05 -1.95
N THR A 52 -8.66 5.25 -0.73
CA THR A 52 -8.16 4.13 0.09
C THR A 52 -9.26 3.17 0.48
N GLN A 53 -10.48 3.64 0.74
CA GLN A 53 -11.62 2.76 1.02
C GLN A 53 -11.91 1.81 -0.15
N ALA A 54 -11.96 2.32 -1.39
CA ALA A 54 -12.21 1.50 -2.57
C ALA A 54 -11.10 0.46 -2.80
N MET A 55 -9.84 0.82 -2.51
CA MET A 55 -8.71 -0.12 -2.58
C MET A 55 -8.80 -1.18 -1.49
N SER A 56 -9.15 -0.79 -0.25
CA SER A 56 -9.37 -1.71 0.88
C SER A 56 -10.45 -2.73 0.55
N ASP A 57 -11.58 -2.26 0.01
CA ASP A 57 -12.73 -3.12 -0.33
C ASP A 57 -12.37 -4.11 -1.45
N ALA A 58 -11.66 -3.65 -2.49
CA ALA A 58 -11.22 -4.51 -3.58
C ALA A 58 -10.28 -5.62 -3.10
N ALA A 59 -9.28 -5.26 -2.28
CA ALA A 59 -8.33 -6.22 -1.73
C ALA A 59 -9.00 -7.22 -0.77
N ALA A 60 -9.90 -6.74 0.10
CA ALA A 60 -10.67 -7.58 1.02
C ALA A 60 -11.57 -8.57 0.28
N ALA A 61 -12.28 -8.12 -0.77
CA ALA A 61 -13.13 -8.97 -1.59
C ALA A 61 -12.32 -10.08 -2.29
N ALA A 62 -11.10 -9.77 -2.72
CA ALA A 62 -10.17 -10.74 -3.31
C ALA A 62 -9.43 -11.60 -2.26
N LYS A 63 -9.56 -11.30 -0.97
CA LYS A 63 -8.81 -11.90 0.13
C LYS A 63 -7.28 -11.74 0.00
N ILE A 64 -6.86 -10.66 -0.66
CA ILE A 64 -5.43 -10.32 -0.81
C ILE A 64 -5.06 -9.32 0.30
N PRO A 65 -4.00 -9.59 1.09
CA PRO A 65 -3.48 -8.64 2.06
C PRO A 65 -3.06 -7.31 1.43
N LEU A 66 -3.41 -6.19 2.07
CA LEU A 66 -3.07 -4.84 1.61
C LEU A 66 -2.39 -4.06 2.73
N VAL A 67 -1.18 -3.54 2.45
CA VAL A 67 -0.42 -2.73 3.40
C VAL A 67 -0.28 -1.31 2.86
N TYR A 68 -0.82 -0.34 3.59
CA TYR A 68 -0.60 1.07 3.34
C TYR A 68 0.74 1.50 3.92
N VAL A 69 1.48 2.33 3.20
CA VAL A 69 2.72 2.93 3.69
C VAL A 69 2.72 4.44 3.54
N ASN A 70 3.40 5.14 4.45
CA ASN A 70 3.69 6.58 4.41
C ASN A 70 2.49 7.54 4.50
N ARG A 71 1.32 7.15 4.00
CA ARG A 71 0.09 7.94 4.09
C ARG A 71 -1.05 7.10 4.66
N GLU A 72 -1.67 7.62 5.71
CA GLU A 72 -2.72 6.95 6.47
C GLU A 72 -4.01 6.83 5.63
N PRO A 73 -4.64 5.64 5.56
CA PRO A 73 -5.91 5.46 4.88
C PRO A 73 -7.07 6.02 5.72
N VAL A 74 -8.15 6.51 5.08
CA VAL A 74 -9.31 7.11 5.78
C VAL A 74 -10.01 6.16 6.75
N ASN A 75 -9.79 4.86 6.58
CA ASN A 75 -10.41 3.78 7.33
C ASN A 75 -9.41 3.05 8.24
N VAL A 76 -8.32 3.70 8.66
CA VAL A 76 -7.27 3.08 9.50
C VAL A 76 -7.83 2.38 10.75
N ASP A 77 -8.81 2.99 11.41
CA ASP A 77 -9.49 2.43 12.61
C ASP A 77 -10.42 1.24 12.32
N LYS A 78 -10.67 0.96 11.04
CA LYS A 78 -11.64 -0.04 10.56
C LYS A 78 -11.02 -0.98 9.53
N LEU A 79 -9.70 -1.05 9.45
CA LEU A 79 -9.02 -1.98 8.55
C LEU A 79 -9.39 -3.41 8.94
N PRO A 80 -9.70 -4.28 7.95
CA PRO A 80 -9.89 -5.70 8.22
C PRO A 80 -8.56 -6.35 8.64
N ASP A 81 -8.63 -7.51 9.31
CA ASP A 81 -7.47 -8.20 9.90
C ASP A 81 -6.31 -8.46 8.93
N ASN A 82 -6.57 -8.54 7.62
CA ASN A 82 -5.56 -8.75 6.58
C ASN A 82 -5.02 -7.45 5.97
N GLN A 83 -5.29 -6.30 6.60
CA GLN A 83 -4.81 -5.00 6.16
C GLN A 83 -4.09 -4.27 7.28
N ALA A 84 -3.09 -3.50 6.91
CA ALA A 84 -2.26 -2.77 7.86
C ALA A 84 -1.83 -1.42 7.32
N PHE A 85 -1.44 -0.54 8.21
CA PHE A 85 -0.79 0.73 7.90
C PHE A 85 0.58 0.77 8.57
N VAL A 86 1.61 1.10 7.80
CA VAL A 86 3.00 1.23 8.27
C VAL A 86 3.52 2.61 7.89
N ALA A 87 3.66 3.49 8.87
CA ALA A 87 4.32 4.77 8.72
C ALA A 87 5.19 5.05 9.94
N SER A 88 5.99 6.12 9.85
CA SER A 88 6.68 6.67 11.01
C SER A 88 5.66 7.04 12.10
N ASN A 89 6.04 6.86 13.35
CA ASN A 89 5.24 7.30 14.48
C ASN A 89 5.33 8.84 14.56
N GLU A 90 4.44 9.56 13.87
CA GLU A 90 4.46 11.04 13.75
C GLU A 90 4.36 11.75 15.11
N ALA A 91 4.00 11.04 16.19
CA ALA A 91 4.07 11.55 17.56
C ALA A 91 5.50 11.90 18.04
N GLU A 92 6.56 11.40 17.39
CA GLU A 92 7.97 11.71 17.74
C GLU A 92 8.73 12.54 16.68
N SER A 93 8.17 12.79 15.49
CA SER A 93 8.92 13.46 14.41
C SER A 93 8.97 14.99 14.54
N GLY A 94 8.32 15.58 15.54
CA GLY A 94 8.33 17.01 15.84
C GLY A 94 9.36 17.46 16.89
N THR A 95 10.15 16.54 17.47
CA THR A 95 11.04 16.83 18.61
C THR A 95 12.54 16.80 18.31
N LEU A 96 12.94 16.64 17.04
CA LEU A 96 14.35 16.76 16.64
C LEU A 96 14.58 18.06 15.85
N GLU A 97 14.42 19.19 16.56
CA GLU A 97 15.28 20.35 16.31
C GLU A 97 16.55 20.13 17.14
N THR A 98 17.70 20.08 16.47
CA THR A 98 19.01 20.41 17.08
C THR A 98 19.67 21.49 16.26
#